data_AF-A0A8X6I0V1-F1
#
_entry.id   AF-A0A8X6I0V1-F1
#
_cell.length_a   1.000
_cell.length_b   1.000
_cell.length_c   1.000
_cell.angle_alpha   90.00
_cell.angle_beta   90.00
_cell.angle_gamma   90.00
#
_symmetry.space_group_name_H-M   'P 1'
#
loop_
_entity.id
_entity.type
_entity.pdbx_description
1 polymer ?
#
loop_
_entity_poly.entity_id
_entity_poly.type
_entity_poly.pdbx_seq_one_letter_code
_entity_poly.pdbx_strand_id
1 'polypeptide(L)'
;MEPYMDEIFHFPQAVKYYKGIYKEWDPKITTPPGLYLFTVGILNPVSKITNLDVDKLACFRLVNLCFTIGTIYVVYRILQHHHKENESRILLLSSFNITIFPVLYFFNFLYYTECGSTFFVLLMYYWHLKKFYFAASFPAVVALLFRQTNIVWIFYIAAEETLQTLFEFSKESLSKKDKKLNFFSVSAFRVFIPLWMKNWKQILQKIFEINIGYIPIAIGCHGKVLKNLSELCGKSTAFTKVSNAV
;
A
#
# COMPACT_ATOMS: atom_id res chain seq x y z
N MET A 1 10.99 -1.41 -29.55
CA MET A 1 10.65 -2.29 -28.41
C MET A 1 9.16 -2.53 -28.44
N GLU A 2 8.74 -3.78 -28.44
CA GLU A 2 7.32 -4.14 -28.43
C GLU A 2 6.80 -4.26 -26.99
N PRO A 3 5.50 -3.99 -26.76
CA PRO A 3 4.85 -4.27 -25.49
C PRO A 3 4.92 -5.76 -25.16
N TYR A 4 5.22 -6.08 -23.89
CA TYR A 4 5.31 -7.45 -23.42
C TYR A 4 4.25 -7.73 -22.34
N MET A 5 3.57 -8.89 -22.45
CA MET A 5 2.48 -9.31 -21.56
C MET A 5 1.38 -8.23 -21.43
N ASP A 6 1.06 -7.78 -20.23
CA ASP A 6 -0.02 -6.82 -19.96
C ASP A 6 0.34 -5.40 -20.40
N GLU A 7 1.59 -5.11 -20.78
CA GLU A 7 1.92 -3.82 -21.43
C GLU A 7 1.12 -3.63 -22.72
N ILE A 8 0.68 -4.72 -23.37
CA ILE A 8 -0.22 -4.68 -24.53
C ILE A 8 -1.53 -3.93 -24.19
N PHE A 9 -1.99 -3.98 -22.94
CA PHE A 9 -3.15 -3.24 -22.46
C PHE A 9 -2.75 -1.94 -21.75
N HIS A 10 -1.72 -1.98 -20.90
CA HIS A 10 -1.31 -0.83 -20.10
C HIS A 10 -0.75 0.32 -20.95
N PHE A 11 0.05 0.04 -21.98
CA PHE A 11 0.69 1.09 -22.77
C PHE A 11 -0.34 1.90 -23.60
N PRO A 12 -1.25 1.29 -24.39
CA PRO A 12 -2.29 2.04 -25.08
C PRO A 12 -3.17 2.85 -24.14
N GLN A 13 -3.56 2.29 -22.99
CA GLN A 13 -4.35 3.01 -21.98
C GLN A 13 -3.60 4.23 -21.41
N ALA A 14 -2.30 4.08 -21.15
CA ALA A 14 -1.48 5.15 -20.63
C ALA A 14 -1.27 6.27 -21.65
N VAL A 15 -1.14 5.94 -22.95
CA VAL A 15 -1.10 6.93 -24.03
C VAL A 15 -2.40 7.74 -24.10
N LYS A 16 -3.58 7.11 -23.90
CA LYS A 16 -4.86 7.84 -23.81
C LYS A 16 -4.86 8.85 -22.67
N TYR A 17 -4.40 8.43 -21.49
CA TYR A 17 -4.27 9.31 -20.31
C TYR A 17 -3.29 10.46 -20.57
N TYR A 18 -2.15 10.19 -21.21
CA TYR A 18 -1.18 11.20 -21.62
C TYR A 18 -1.79 12.24 -22.57
N LYS A 19 -2.66 11.81 -23.49
CA LYS A 19 -3.42 12.67 -24.41
C LYS A 19 -4.63 13.37 -23.77
N GLY A 20 -4.86 13.20 -22.47
CA GLY A 20 -5.99 13.82 -21.75
C GLY A 20 -7.33 13.08 -21.89
N ILE A 21 -7.34 11.88 -22.47
CA ILE A 21 -8.54 11.06 -22.65
C ILE A 21 -8.74 10.18 -21.41
N TYR A 22 -9.32 10.76 -20.35
CA TYR A 22 -9.47 10.09 -19.05
C TYR A 22 -10.73 9.22 -18.90
N LYS A 23 -11.73 9.42 -19.77
CA LYS A 23 -13.04 8.75 -19.66
C LYS A 23 -13.08 7.38 -20.34
N GLU A 24 -12.10 7.09 -21.19
CA GLU A 24 -12.00 5.78 -21.84
C GLU A 24 -11.17 4.82 -21.00
N TRP A 25 -11.64 3.57 -20.91
CA TRP A 25 -11.00 2.53 -20.12
C TRP A 25 -11.02 1.20 -20.87
N ASP A 26 -9.87 0.55 -21.01
CA ASP A 26 -9.79 -0.81 -21.54
C ASP A 26 -10.37 -1.81 -20.52
N PRO A 27 -11.42 -2.57 -20.88
CA PRO A 27 -12.10 -3.48 -19.96
C PRO A 27 -11.23 -4.64 -19.48
N LYS A 28 -10.08 -4.92 -20.12
CA LYS A 28 -9.14 -5.95 -19.67
C LYS A 28 -8.28 -5.50 -18.49
N ILE A 29 -8.22 -4.20 -18.21
CA ILE A 29 -7.44 -3.66 -17.10
C ILE A 29 -8.29 -3.69 -15.83
N THR A 30 -7.82 -4.47 -14.85
CA THR A 30 -8.49 -4.65 -13.55
C THR A 30 -7.86 -3.82 -12.42
N THR A 31 -6.68 -3.24 -12.65
CA THR A 31 -6.00 -2.37 -11.69
C THR A 31 -6.50 -0.92 -11.77
N PRO A 32 -6.43 -0.13 -10.70
CA PRO A 32 -6.86 1.27 -10.75
C PRO A 32 -5.87 2.17 -11.51
N PRO A 33 -6.21 3.44 -11.79
CA PRO A 33 -5.47 4.27 -12.76
C PRO A 33 -4.16 4.88 -12.25
N GLY A 34 -3.65 4.46 -11.08
CA GLY A 34 -2.50 5.07 -10.41
C GLY A 34 -1.27 5.14 -11.30
N LEU A 35 -0.93 4.05 -11.98
CA LEU A 35 0.20 4.00 -12.91
C LEU A 35 0.11 5.11 -13.97
N TYR A 36 -1.07 5.29 -14.56
CA TYR A 36 -1.30 6.27 -15.63
C TYR A 36 -1.27 7.70 -15.11
N LEU A 37 -1.91 7.96 -13.97
CA LEU A 37 -1.90 9.29 -13.35
C LEU A 37 -0.48 9.75 -13.03
N PHE A 38 0.35 8.85 -12.50
CA PHE A 38 1.76 9.16 -12.24
C PHE A 38 2.57 9.33 -13.51
N THR A 39 2.34 8.51 -14.53
CA THR A 39 3.00 8.69 -15.83
C THR A 39 2.67 10.03 -16.45
N VAL A 40 1.41 10.46 -16.43
CA VAL A 40 1.01 11.80 -16.87
C VAL A 40 1.70 12.88 -16.04
N GLY A 41 1.70 12.73 -14.71
CA GLY A 41 2.32 13.69 -13.79
C GLY A 41 3.83 13.84 -13.96
N ILE A 42 4.53 12.80 -14.42
CA ILE A 42 5.99 12.81 -14.64
C ILE A 42 6.32 13.21 -16.08
N LEU A 43 5.70 12.58 -17.08
CA LEU A 43 6.08 12.76 -18.48
C LEU A 43 5.58 14.08 -19.07
N ASN A 44 4.42 14.61 -18.66
CA ASN A 44 3.94 15.89 -19.19
C ASN A 44 4.90 17.06 -18.86
N PRO A 45 5.34 17.25 -17.60
CA PRO A 45 6.35 18.26 -17.30
C PRO A 45 7.66 18.02 -18.04
N VAL A 46 8.13 16.78 -18.12
CA VAL A 46 9.39 16.44 -18.81
C VAL A 46 9.32 16.80 -20.29
N SER A 47 8.23 16.44 -20.97
CA SER A 47 8.04 16.78 -22.39
C SER A 47 8.01 18.30 -22.60
N LYS A 48 7.30 19.04 -21.74
CA LYS A 48 7.23 20.51 -21.83
C LYS A 48 8.57 21.20 -21.57
N ILE A 49 9.38 20.68 -20.65
CA ILE A 49 10.67 21.27 -20.29
C ILE A 49 11.74 20.94 -21.35
N THR A 50 11.71 19.72 -21.88
CA THR A 50 12.78 19.21 -22.77
C THR A 50 12.44 19.33 -24.25
N ASN A 51 11.18 19.60 -24.60
CA ASN A 51 10.62 19.50 -25.96
C ASN A 51 10.86 18.12 -26.61
N LEU A 52 11.04 17.07 -25.80
CA LEU A 52 11.22 15.71 -26.27
C LEU A 52 9.87 15.01 -26.46
N ASP A 53 9.86 14.16 -27.48
CA ASP A 53 8.79 13.22 -27.74
C ASP A 53 8.91 12.00 -26.80
N VAL A 54 8.05 11.99 -25.78
CA VAL A 54 8.04 11.02 -24.67
C VAL A 54 6.89 10.02 -24.74
N ASP A 55 6.08 10.02 -25.81
CA ASP A 55 4.92 9.12 -25.96
C ASP A 55 5.31 7.67 -26.35
N LYS A 56 6.53 7.27 -26.00
CA LYS A 56 7.17 6.00 -26.35
C LYS A 56 7.17 5.07 -25.17
N LEU A 57 6.99 3.77 -25.43
CA LEU A 57 7.01 2.72 -24.40
C LEU A 57 8.27 2.79 -23.50
N ALA A 58 9.43 3.13 -24.06
CA ALA A 58 10.66 3.31 -23.30
C ALA A 58 10.54 4.40 -22.21
N CYS A 59 9.95 5.55 -22.53
CA CYS A 59 9.73 6.63 -21.58
C CYS A 59 8.75 6.23 -20.47
N PHE A 60 7.75 5.41 -20.81
CA PHE A 60 6.77 4.90 -19.86
C PHE A 60 7.45 3.90 -18.91
N ARG A 61 8.28 2.98 -19.42
CA ARG A 61 9.12 2.09 -18.60
C ARG A 61 10.07 2.84 -17.67
N LEU A 62 10.61 4.00 -18.10
CA LEU A 62 11.45 4.84 -17.24
C LEU A 62 10.69 5.37 -16.00
N VAL A 63 9.37 5.56 -16.07
CA VAL A 63 8.56 5.92 -14.89
C VAL A 63 8.64 4.84 -13.82
N ASN A 64 8.65 3.56 -14.21
CA ASN A 64 8.83 2.46 -13.27
C ASN A 64 10.23 2.43 -12.67
N LEU A 65 11.25 2.77 -13.45
CA LEU A 65 12.61 2.90 -12.93
C LEU A 65 12.72 4.01 -11.87
N CYS A 66 11.98 5.12 -12.00
CA CYS A 66 11.90 6.14 -10.95
C CYS A 66 11.34 5.56 -9.63
N PHE A 67 10.29 4.73 -9.70
CA PHE A 67 9.77 4.03 -8.51
C PHE A 67 10.76 3.02 -7.94
N THR A 68 11.52 2.31 -8.79
CA THR A 68 12.57 1.38 -8.35
C THR A 68 13.68 2.13 -7.61
N ILE A 69 14.14 3.28 -8.12
CA ILE A 69 15.13 4.13 -7.43
C ILE A 69 14.58 4.61 -6.08
N GLY A 70 13.32 5.05 -6.06
CA GLY A 70 12.63 5.40 -4.81
C GLY A 70 12.55 4.23 -3.84
N THR A 71 12.32 3.02 -4.34
CA THR A 71 12.24 1.79 -3.53
C THR A 71 13.58 1.48 -2.88
N ILE A 72 14.69 1.54 -3.62
CA ILE A 72 16.05 1.37 -3.07
C ILE A 72 16.27 2.36 -1.92
N TYR A 73 15.93 3.63 -2.14
CA TYR A 73 16.06 4.66 -1.11
C TYR A 73 15.22 4.36 0.13
N VAL A 74 13.95 4.01 -0.02
CA VAL A 74 13.06 3.74 1.11
C VAL A 74 13.51 2.49 1.88
N VAL A 75 13.89 1.42 1.18
CA VAL A 75 14.45 0.20 1.81
C VAL A 75 15.71 0.55 2.60
N TYR A 76 16.61 1.34 2.02
CA TYR A 76 17.80 1.83 2.74
C TYR A 76 17.43 2.58 4.03
N ARG A 77 16.44 3.48 3.99
CA ARG A 77 15.99 4.22 5.19
C ARG A 77 15.32 3.32 6.24
N ILE A 78 14.61 2.27 5.82
CA ILE A 78 14.02 1.26 6.71
C ILE A 78 15.15 0.45 7.37
N LEU A 79 16.12 -0.03 6.58
CA LEU A 79 17.27 -0.76 7.11
C LEU A 79 18.07 0.08 8.10
N GLN A 80 18.29 1.37 7.82
CA GLN A 80 18.90 2.30 8.78
C GLN A 80 18.10 2.45 10.07
N HIS A 81 16.77 2.36 10.01
CA HIS A 81 15.92 2.45 11.20
C HIS A 81 16.11 1.25 12.13
N HIS A 82 16.18 0.03 11.57
CA HIS A 82 16.30 -1.22 12.32
C HIS A 82 17.74 -1.62 12.67
N HIS A 83 18.72 -1.30 11.82
CA HIS A 83 20.11 -1.75 11.94
C HIS A 83 21.08 -0.57 12.10
N LYS A 84 20.85 0.26 13.13
CA LYS A 84 21.61 1.51 13.37
C LYS A 84 23.11 1.31 13.57
N GLU A 85 23.54 0.13 14.01
CA GLU A 85 24.94 -0.21 14.28
C GLU A 85 25.71 -0.61 13.01
N ASN A 86 25.00 -0.96 11.93
CA ASN A 86 25.64 -1.42 10.70
C ASN A 86 26.18 -0.24 9.88
N GLU A 87 27.27 -0.49 9.15
CA GLU A 87 27.83 0.51 8.24
C GLU A 87 26.85 0.89 7.12
N SER A 88 26.78 2.18 6.79
CA SER A 88 25.87 2.70 5.76
C SER A 88 26.10 2.06 4.38
N ARG A 89 27.35 1.70 4.05
CA ARG A 89 27.68 1.03 2.78
C ARG A 89 27.04 -0.36 2.70
N ILE A 90 27.08 -1.12 3.79
CA ILE A 90 26.45 -2.45 3.88
C ILE A 90 24.95 -2.30 3.68
N LEU A 91 24.31 -1.35 4.37
CA LEU A 91 22.87 -1.12 4.26
C LEU A 91 22.45 -0.70 2.83
N LEU A 92 23.26 0.14 2.16
CA LEU A 92 23.01 0.53 0.78
C LEU A 92 23.11 -0.67 -0.16
N LEU A 93 24.16 -1.48 -0.06
CA LEU A 93 24.32 -2.70 -0.85
C LEU A 93 23.19 -3.71 -0.58
N SER A 94 22.77 -3.87 0.69
CA SER A 94 21.63 -4.70 1.05
C SER A 94 20.33 -4.18 0.44
N SER A 95 20.08 -2.87 0.46
CA SER A 95 18.89 -2.27 -0.15
C SER A 95 18.84 -2.49 -1.67
N PHE A 96 20.00 -2.40 -2.33
CA PHE A 96 20.13 -2.72 -3.74
C PHE A 96 19.86 -4.20 -3.99
N ASN A 97 20.50 -5.09 -3.22
CA ASN A 97 20.33 -6.55 -3.31
C ASN A 97 18.86 -6.99 -3.15
N ILE A 98 18.13 -6.38 -2.20
CA ILE A 98 16.71 -6.63 -1.99
C ILE A 98 15.88 -6.16 -3.22
N THR A 99 16.20 -5.00 -3.78
CA THR A 99 15.41 -4.43 -4.89
C THR A 99 15.66 -5.13 -6.23
N ILE A 100 16.85 -5.73 -6.41
CA ILE A 100 17.17 -6.56 -7.58
C ILE A 100 16.79 -8.03 -7.38
N PHE A 101 16.10 -8.37 -6.30
CA PHE A 101 15.63 -9.74 -6.10
C PHE A 101 14.84 -10.19 -7.33
N PRO A 102 15.04 -11.41 -7.86
CA PRO A 102 14.62 -11.78 -9.22
C PRO A 102 13.16 -11.45 -9.56
N VAL A 103 12.26 -11.60 -8.57
CA VAL A 103 10.84 -11.28 -8.71
C VAL A 103 10.61 -9.79 -8.99
N LEU A 104 11.29 -8.88 -8.28
CA LEU A 104 11.18 -7.43 -8.50
C LEU A 104 11.95 -6.99 -9.73
N TYR A 105 13.14 -7.55 -9.96
CA TYR A 105 14.02 -7.20 -11.07
C TYR A 105 13.31 -7.29 -12.42
N PHE A 106 12.54 -8.35 -12.63
CA PHE A 106 11.80 -8.57 -13.86
C PHE A 106 10.80 -7.43 -14.16
N PHE A 107 10.05 -6.97 -13.14
CA PHE A 107 9.05 -5.90 -13.33
C PHE A 107 9.66 -4.49 -13.36
N ASN A 108 10.87 -4.29 -12.86
CA ASN A 108 11.54 -2.97 -12.85
C ASN A 108 11.70 -2.38 -14.26
N PHE A 109 11.77 -3.21 -15.29
CA PHE A 109 11.96 -2.78 -16.69
C PHE A 109 10.69 -2.82 -17.53
N LEU A 110 9.56 -3.26 -16.97
CA LEU A 110 8.27 -3.33 -17.65
C LEU A 110 7.34 -2.25 -17.10
N TYR A 111 6.43 -1.75 -17.94
CA TYR A 111 5.45 -0.74 -17.55
C TYR A 111 4.24 -1.37 -16.84
N TYR A 112 4.46 -1.72 -15.58
CA TYR A 112 3.53 -2.44 -14.70
C TYR A 112 3.21 -1.67 -13.41
N THR A 113 2.13 -2.03 -12.73
CA THR A 113 1.74 -1.38 -11.46
C THR A 113 2.64 -1.72 -10.28
N GLU A 114 3.57 -2.67 -10.42
CA GLU A 114 4.20 -3.39 -9.31
C GLU A 114 5.29 -2.55 -8.64
N CYS A 115 6.05 -1.79 -9.42
CA CYS A 115 7.09 -0.90 -8.93
C CYS A 115 6.50 0.22 -8.07
N GLY A 116 5.47 0.92 -8.59
CA GLY A 116 4.77 1.97 -7.85
C GLY A 116 4.04 1.43 -6.62
N SER A 117 3.37 0.28 -6.75
CA SER A 117 2.72 -0.42 -5.64
C SER A 117 3.68 -0.70 -4.49
N THR A 118 4.82 -1.33 -4.78
CA THR A 118 5.86 -1.66 -3.78
C THR A 118 6.45 -0.40 -3.15
N PHE A 119 6.78 0.61 -3.97
CA PHE A 119 7.32 1.87 -3.48
C PHE A 119 6.40 2.54 -2.46
N PHE A 120 5.11 2.71 -2.77
CA PHE A 120 4.18 3.42 -1.89
C PHE A 120 3.81 2.61 -0.63
N VAL A 121 3.73 1.28 -0.71
CA VAL A 121 3.56 0.43 0.48
C VAL A 121 4.75 0.57 1.43
N LEU A 122 5.98 0.52 0.91
CA LEU A 122 7.18 0.69 1.72
C LEU A 122 7.33 2.12 2.25
N LEU A 123 6.93 3.14 1.48
CA LEU A 123 6.95 4.52 1.93
C LEU A 123 5.96 4.74 3.08
N MET A 124 4.74 4.18 2.97
CA MET A 124 3.77 4.15 4.05
C MET A 124 4.38 3.49 5.29
N TYR A 125 4.99 2.31 5.13
CA TYR A 125 5.63 1.60 6.24
C TYR A 125 6.73 2.45 6.91
N TYR A 126 7.60 3.06 6.10
CA TYR A 126 8.67 3.90 6.62
C TYR A 126 8.15 5.10 7.42
N TRP A 127 7.12 5.80 6.94
CA TRP A 127 6.51 6.90 7.68
C TRP A 127 5.78 6.42 8.94
N HIS A 128 5.19 5.23 8.89
CA HIS A 128 4.59 4.58 10.05
C HIS A 128 5.64 4.26 11.14
N LEU A 129 6.80 3.70 10.76
CA LEU A 129 7.94 3.50 11.68
C LEU A 129 8.44 4.79 12.32
N LYS A 130 8.32 5.91 11.59
CA LYS A 130 8.62 7.26 12.09
C LYS A 130 7.51 7.87 12.94
N LYS A 131 6.43 7.13 13.21
CA LYS A 131 5.26 7.53 14.00
C LYS A 131 4.47 8.70 13.35
N PHE A 132 4.67 8.93 12.05
CA PHE A 132 3.91 9.91 11.28
C PHE A 132 2.64 9.27 10.70
N TYR A 133 1.76 8.77 11.58
CA TYR A 133 0.62 7.92 11.22
C TYR A 133 -0.34 8.58 10.22
N PHE A 134 -0.69 9.85 10.45
CA PHE A 134 -1.55 10.60 9.53
C PHE A 134 -0.86 10.87 8.18
N ALA A 135 0.44 11.16 8.18
CA ALA A 135 1.14 11.33 6.91
C ALA A 135 1.25 10.00 6.14
N ALA A 136 1.45 8.88 6.86
CA ALA A 136 1.55 7.54 6.29
C ALA A 136 0.28 7.08 5.57
N SER A 137 -0.89 7.67 5.86
CA SER A 137 -2.11 7.34 5.12
C SER A 137 -2.15 7.92 3.70
N PHE A 138 -1.38 8.96 3.38
CA PHE A 138 -1.29 9.48 2.01
C PHE A 138 -0.68 8.46 1.04
N PRO A 139 0.54 7.93 1.24
CA PRO A 139 1.08 6.88 0.40
C PRO A 139 0.24 5.59 0.47
N ALA A 140 -0.50 5.34 1.56
CA ALA A 140 -1.47 4.25 1.64
C ALA A 140 -2.59 4.37 0.59
N VAL A 141 -3.22 5.56 0.50
CA VAL A 141 -4.25 5.84 -0.52
C VAL A 141 -3.64 5.71 -1.92
N VAL A 142 -2.44 6.26 -2.13
CA VAL A 142 -1.77 6.17 -3.43
C VAL A 142 -1.47 4.71 -3.79
N ALA A 143 -1.02 3.89 -2.85
CA ALA A 143 -0.80 2.46 -3.08
C ALA A 143 -2.09 1.76 -3.55
N LEU A 144 -3.26 2.13 -3.02
CA LEU A 144 -4.55 1.60 -3.50
C LEU A 144 -4.90 2.05 -4.92
N LEU A 145 -4.39 3.19 -5.40
CA LEU A 145 -4.54 3.61 -6.79
C LEU A 145 -3.70 2.76 -7.75
N PHE A 146 -2.63 2.13 -7.28
CA PHE A 146 -1.87 1.16 -8.08
C PHE A 146 -2.53 -0.21 -8.07
N ARG A 147 -2.92 -0.71 -6.89
CA ARG A 147 -3.54 -2.04 -6.74
C ARG A 147 -4.51 -2.08 -5.57
N GLN A 148 -5.69 -2.66 -5.81
CA GLN A 148 -6.70 -2.88 -4.76
C GLN A 148 -6.20 -3.84 -3.66
N THR A 149 -5.34 -4.81 -4.04
CA THR A 149 -4.75 -5.79 -3.13
C THR A 149 -3.87 -5.17 -2.04
N ASN A 150 -3.42 -3.92 -2.19
CA ASN A 150 -2.60 -3.23 -1.20
C ASN A 150 -3.34 -2.93 0.11
N ILE A 151 -4.67 -3.08 0.14
CA ILE A 151 -5.44 -2.97 1.36
C ILE A 151 -4.94 -3.92 2.46
N VAL A 152 -4.43 -5.10 2.09
CA VAL A 152 -3.86 -6.08 3.04
C VAL A 152 -2.66 -5.50 3.77
N TRP A 153 -1.77 -4.80 3.05
CA TRP A 153 -0.57 -4.19 3.64
C TRP A 153 -0.91 -3.00 4.55
N ILE A 154 -1.94 -2.23 4.19
CA ILE A 154 -2.43 -1.14 5.03
C ILE A 154 -2.94 -1.70 6.37
N PHE A 155 -3.74 -2.76 6.34
CA PHE A 155 -4.20 -3.44 7.55
C PHE A 155 -3.06 -4.05 8.36
N TYR A 156 -2.10 -4.69 7.70
CA TYR A 156 -0.93 -5.28 8.36
C TYR A 156 -0.14 -4.22 9.16
N ILE A 157 0.18 -3.08 8.53
CA ILE A 157 0.97 -2.02 9.15
C ILE A 157 0.21 -1.33 10.29
N ALA A 158 -1.09 -1.07 10.10
CA ALA A 158 -1.96 -0.56 11.15
C ALA A 158 -2.04 -1.51 12.36
N ALA A 159 -2.11 -2.83 12.11
CA ALA A 159 -2.19 -3.84 13.14
C ALA A 159 -0.87 -4.04 13.89
N GLU A 160 0.27 -4.00 13.21
CA GLU A 160 1.60 -4.22 13.81
C GLU A 160 1.86 -3.29 15.00
N GLU A 161 1.72 -1.98 14.80
CA GLU A 161 1.96 -0.97 15.84
C GLU A 161 0.89 -1.00 16.95
N THR A 162 -0.36 -1.24 16.55
CA THR A 162 -1.46 -1.42 17.50
C THR A 162 -1.17 -2.59 18.44
N LEU A 163 -0.73 -3.72 17.90
CA LEU A 163 -0.37 -4.89 18.68
C LEU A 163 0.82 -4.60 19.59
N GLN A 164 1.89 -3.99 19.09
CA GLN A 164 3.05 -3.61 19.90
C GLN A 164 2.66 -2.73 21.10
N THR A 165 1.83 -1.71 20.86
CA THR A 165 1.31 -0.84 21.93
C THR A 165 0.51 -1.63 22.97
N LEU A 166 -0.35 -2.55 22.53
CA LEU A 166 -1.12 -3.41 23.43
C LEU A 166 -0.21 -4.34 24.25
N PHE A 167 0.85 -4.89 23.65
CA PHE A 167 1.84 -5.71 24.34
C PHE A 167 2.63 -4.90 25.39
N GLU A 168 3.04 -3.68 25.07
CA GLU A 168 3.77 -2.80 25.99
C GLU A 168 2.94 -2.44 27.22
N PHE A 169 1.69 -2.01 27.04
CA PHE A 169 0.77 -1.74 28.15
C PHE A 169 0.55 -2.96 29.04
N SER A 170 0.42 -4.11 28.40
CA SER A 170 0.25 -5.39 29.08
C SER A 170 1.47 -5.72 29.94
N LYS A 171 2.68 -5.50 29.42
CA LYS A 171 3.95 -5.73 30.12
C LYS A 171 4.16 -4.76 31.29
N GLU A 172 3.95 -3.45 31.09
CA GLU A 172 4.07 -2.45 32.15
C GLU A 172 3.11 -2.72 33.32
N SER A 173 1.88 -3.10 32.99
CA SER A 173 0.85 -3.42 33.98
C SER A 173 1.17 -4.69 34.79
N LEU A 174 1.87 -5.66 34.18
CA LEU A 174 2.32 -6.89 34.83
C LEU A 174 3.59 -6.69 35.67
N SER A 175 4.53 -5.87 35.20
CA SER A 175 5.75 -5.54 35.94
C SER A 175 5.45 -4.87 37.28
N LYS A 176 4.37 -4.08 37.37
CA LYS A 176 3.90 -3.48 38.64
C LYS A 176 3.29 -4.48 39.63
N LYS A 177 3.06 -5.73 39.23
CA LYS A 177 2.36 -6.76 40.02
C LYS A 177 3.24 -7.98 40.34
N ASP A 178 4.55 -7.94 40.07
CA ASP A 178 5.53 -9.01 40.36
C ASP A 178 5.11 -10.43 39.93
N LYS A 179 4.36 -10.57 38.83
CA LYS A 179 3.94 -11.88 38.31
C LYS A 179 4.62 -12.18 36.98
N LYS A 180 5.53 -13.17 36.97
CA LYS A 180 5.98 -13.84 35.74
C LYS A 180 4.79 -14.63 35.16
N LEU A 181 4.24 -14.14 34.04
CA LEU A 181 3.15 -14.81 33.32
C LEU A 181 3.62 -15.25 31.94
N ASN A 182 3.35 -16.51 31.60
CA ASN A 182 3.51 -17.03 30.25
C ASN A 182 2.35 -16.52 29.37
N PHE A 183 2.68 -15.70 28.38
CA PHE A 183 1.72 -14.97 27.53
C PHE A 183 0.74 -15.87 26.76
N PHE A 184 1.16 -17.08 26.39
CA PHE A 184 0.34 -18.04 25.63
C PHE A 184 -0.56 -18.92 26.50
N SER A 185 -0.58 -18.74 27.83
CA SER A 185 -1.46 -19.51 28.71
C SER A 185 -2.87 -18.92 28.74
N VAL A 186 -3.91 -19.76 28.79
CA VAL A 186 -5.32 -19.34 29.03
C VAL A 186 -5.45 -18.53 30.33
N SER A 187 -4.54 -18.75 31.29
CA SER A 187 -4.44 -17.95 32.52
C SER A 187 -4.06 -16.49 32.29
N ALA A 188 -3.45 -16.15 31.15
CA ALA A 188 -3.07 -14.79 30.79
C ALA A 188 -4.30 -13.92 30.49
N PHE A 189 -5.33 -14.46 29.83
CA PHE A 189 -6.59 -13.76 29.57
C PHE A 189 -7.31 -13.31 30.85
N ARG A 190 -7.25 -14.12 31.93
CA ARG A 190 -7.81 -13.75 33.24
C ARG A 190 -7.13 -12.54 33.87
N VAL A 191 -5.90 -12.24 33.47
CA VAL A 191 -5.13 -11.09 33.96
C VAL A 191 -5.21 -9.91 32.99
N PHE A 192 -5.24 -10.16 31.68
CA PHE A 192 -5.31 -9.11 30.67
C PHE A 192 -6.68 -8.42 30.60
N ILE A 193 -7.78 -9.17 30.71
CA ILE A 193 -9.13 -8.59 30.61
C ILE A 193 -9.36 -7.48 31.67
N PRO A 194 -9.10 -7.71 32.97
CA PRO A 194 -9.24 -6.65 33.98
C PRO A 194 -8.27 -5.47 33.78
N LEU A 195 -7.06 -5.72 33.29
CA LEU A 195 -6.06 -4.68 33.03
C LEU A 195 -6.47 -3.79 31.86
N TRP A 196 -6.99 -4.39 30.78
CA TRP A 196 -7.58 -3.68 29.67
C TRP A 196 -8.80 -2.87 30.12
N MET A 197 -9.70 -3.46 30.90
CA MET A 197 -10.86 -2.73 31.44
C MET A 197 -10.47 -1.56 32.35
N LYS A 198 -9.32 -1.62 33.04
CA LYS A 198 -8.84 -0.50 33.85
C LYS A 198 -8.29 0.65 33.01
N ASN A 199 -7.59 0.35 31.92
CA ASN A 199 -6.88 1.34 31.08
C ASN A 199 -7.56 1.58 29.72
N TRP A 200 -8.80 1.13 29.53
CA TRP A 200 -9.46 1.06 28.22
C TRP A 200 -9.50 2.39 27.47
N LYS A 201 -9.71 3.52 28.17
CA LYS A 201 -9.71 4.86 27.56
C LYS A 201 -8.35 5.21 26.92
N GLN A 202 -7.26 4.94 27.62
CA GLN A 202 -5.89 5.24 27.14
C GLN A 202 -5.51 4.32 25.98
N ILE A 203 -5.90 3.05 26.07
CA ILE A 203 -5.70 2.06 25.01
C ILE A 203 -6.45 2.51 23.74
N LEU A 204 -7.74 2.83 23.86
CA LEU A 204 -8.53 3.29 22.72
C LEU A 204 -7.99 4.59 22.13
N GLN A 205 -7.55 5.53 22.96
CA GLN A 205 -6.97 6.78 22.48
C GLN A 205 -5.71 6.53 21.66
N LYS A 206 -4.76 5.71 22.14
CA LYS A 206 -3.56 5.38 21.38
C LYS A 206 -3.85 4.59 20.11
N ILE A 207 -4.77 3.63 20.17
CA ILE A 207 -5.21 2.90 18.97
C ILE A 207 -5.79 3.89 17.96
N PHE A 208 -6.62 4.83 18.41
CA PHE A 208 -7.18 5.85 17.53
C PHE A 208 -6.08 6.74 16.93
N GLU A 209 -5.12 7.23 17.72
CA GLU A 209 -3.99 8.04 17.24
C GLU A 209 -3.14 7.31 16.20
N ILE A 210 -2.86 6.01 16.40
CA ILE A 210 -2.12 5.17 15.45
C ILE A 210 -2.90 4.99 14.14
N ASN A 211 -4.23 4.87 14.24
CA ASN A 211 -5.07 4.47 13.11
C ASN A 211 -5.84 5.62 12.45
N ILE A 212 -5.74 6.85 12.96
CA ILE A 212 -6.57 7.99 12.54
C ILE A 212 -6.53 8.24 11.03
N GLY A 213 -5.36 8.10 10.40
CA GLY A 213 -5.19 8.25 8.95
C GLY A 213 -5.75 7.08 8.13
N TYR A 214 -5.79 5.87 8.70
CA TYR A 214 -6.25 4.66 8.00
C TYR A 214 -7.76 4.43 8.09
N ILE A 215 -8.43 5.01 9.10
CA ILE A 215 -9.89 4.88 9.29
C ILE A 215 -10.68 5.33 8.04
N PRO A 216 -10.44 6.52 7.45
CA PRO A 216 -11.14 6.94 6.24
C PRO A 216 -10.94 5.99 5.05
N ILE A 217 -9.75 5.39 4.95
CA ILE A 217 -9.40 4.43 3.90
C ILE A 217 -10.25 3.17 4.05
N ALA A 218 -10.31 2.62 5.27
CA ALA A 218 -11.08 1.41 5.57
C ALA A 218 -12.57 1.61 5.27
N ILE A 219 -13.13 2.77 5.65
CA ILE A 219 -14.53 3.14 5.36
C ILE A 219 -14.76 3.24 3.85
N GLY A 220 -13.88 3.93 3.11
CA GLY A 220 -13.98 4.08 1.67
C GLY A 220 -13.92 2.75 0.91
N CYS A 221 -13.04 1.84 1.33
CA CYS A 221 -12.95 0.49 0.77
C CYS A 221 -14.21 -0.32 1.07
N HIS A 222 -14.73 -0.27 2.30
CA HIS A 222 -15.95 -0.98 2.67
C HIS A 222 -17.17 -0.48 1.89
N GLY A 223 -17.34 0.83 1.75
CA GLY A 223 -18.43 1.42 0.97
C GLY A 223 -18.40 1.00 -0.50
N LYS A 224 -17.21 0.88 -1.10
CA LYS A 224 -17.05 0.38 -2.47
C LYS A 224 -17.42 -1.09 -2.60
N VAL A 225 -17.05 -1.92 -1.63
CA VAL A 225 -17.43 -3.35 -1.59
C VAL A 225 -18.95 -3.50 -1.48
N LEU A 226 -19.59 -2.75 -0.57
CA LEU A 226 -21.06 -2.78 -0.41
C LEU A 226 -21.80 -2.34 -1.66
N LYS A 227 -21.31 -1.30 -2.35
CA LYS A 227 -21.88 -0.84 -3.62
C LYS A 227 -21.74 -1.90 -4.73
N ASN A 228 -20.58 -2.54 -4.83
CA ASN A 228 -20.38 -3.61 -5.80
C ASN A 228 -21.29 -4.82 -5.50
N LEU A 229 -21.45 -5.18 -4.22
CA LEU A 229 -22.36 -6.25 -3.80
C LEU A 229 -23.83 -5.90 -4.08
N SER A 230 -24.25 -4.66 -3.83
CA SER A 230 -25.62 -4.23 -4.11
C SER A 230 -25.92 -4.20 -5.61
N GLU A 231 -24.96 -3.79 -6.45
CA GLU A 231 -25.08 -3.88 -7.91
C GLU A 231 -25.15 -5.34 -8.40
N LEU A 232 -24.39 -6.26 -7.80
CA LEU A 232 -24.44 -7.69 -8.10
C LEU A 232 -25.78 -8.32 -7.67
N CYS A 233 -26.28 -8.01 -6.48
CA CYS A 233 -27.60 -8.47 -6.02
C CYS A 233 -28.76 -7.86 -6.85
N GLY A 234 -28.64 -6.60 -7.27
CA GLY A 234 -29.59 -5.93 -8.15
C GLY A 234 -29.62 -6.53 -9.57
N LYS A 235 -28.46 -6.92 -10.10
CA LYS A 235 -28.38 -7.65 -11.38
C LYS A 235 -28.92 -9.08 -11.24
N SER A 236 -28.61 -9.78 -10.15
CA SER A 236 -29.12 -11.14 -9.88
C SER A 236 -30.65 -11.19 -9.87
N THR A 237 -31.30 -10.25 -9.17
CA THR A 237 -32.77 -10.13 -9.13
C THR A 237 -33.40 -9.73 -10.46
N ALA A 238 -32.69 -8.98 -11.31
CA ALA A 238 -33.12 -8.70 -12.68
C ALA A 238 -33.05 -9.96 -13.57
N PHE A 239 -32.00 -10.77 -13.44
CA PHE A 239 -31.88 -12.04 -14.17
C PHE A 239 -32.94 -13.06 -13.77
N THR A 240 -33.32 -13.14 -12.48
CA THR A 240 -34.40 -14.05 -12.04
C THR A 240 -35.79 -13.60 -12.53
N LYS A 241 -36.01 -12.30 -12.71
CA LYS A 241 -37.27 -11.79 -13.28
C LYS A 241 -37.38 -12.05 -14.78
N VAL A 242 -36.26 -12.03 -15.51
CA VAL A 242 -36.24 -12.35 -16.95
C VAL A 242 -36.38 -13.86 -17.19
N SER A 243 -35.82 -14.73 -16.33
CA SER A 243 -35.98 -16.19 -16.47
C SER A 243 -37.38 -16.70 -16.12
N ASN A 244 -38.15 -15.96 -15.32
CA ASN A 244 -39.53 -16.32 -14.96
C ASN A 244 -40.58 -15.67 -15.87
N ALA A 245 -40.15 -14.93 -16.90
CA ALA A 245 -41.00 -14.27 -17.89
C ALA A 245 -40.88 -14.90 -19.29
N VAL A 246 -40.21 -16.04 -19.40
CA VAL A 246 -40.14 -16.92 -20.59
C VAL A 246 -40.82 -18.23 -20.22
#